data_AF-E3J1P2-F1
#
_entry.id   AF-E3J1P2-F1
#
_cell.length_a   1.000
_cell.length_b   1.000
_cell.length_c   1.000
_cell.angle_alpha   90.00
_cell.angle_beta   90.00
_cell.angle_gamma   90.00
#
_symmetry.space_group_name_H-M   'P 1'
#
loop_
_entity.id
_entity.type
_entity.pdbx_description
1 polymer ?
#
loop_
_entity_poly.entity_id
_entity_poly.type
_entity_poly.pdbx_seq_one_letter_code
_entity_poly.pdbx_strand_id
1 'polypeptide(L)'
;MVGFPIQTRLPPCSHPSLNPAAEAGRACGATVYPPFDRCWAHLAPADLDAYLATLGPGSDVNAGGVTFTGGLLERFLRACSPGTQLGPRFRNVDFSDAAFVEPAVFTTATFDGQARFAGATFVEGAYFAAVDFGGEAWFGGATFAQDAIFRRTAFRENAFFQDTAFQQGAVFEDTKVNRVLRLSGAAGSLDFTRCEVQGELLVEGAVGALAGTGMRVPGRMALNLEEARVDLSESVFTGPIAIQGRRRPGQAHGVKVTALRGVDAERLVMTDVDLSECQFAGIQRLDLIKLDGECVFAADPAGNRQVLAEEHHWRNAQPGRRAARWASAPPGVEVVGPERLQVLYRQLRKAFEETRNEPGAADFYYGEMEMRRAAARRGRRLERWLLNAYWATSGYALRASRALGCLALVIAATIVALVVWGFPAQAVDLKVDGTLTTQSGPRPIAVTIHQRDPTTQFGDRIGMAVEIALNAAIFRDSDDQLTTAGRYIDISARLLGPLFLGFSLLAVRNRVKR
;
A
#
# COMPACT_ATOMS: atom_id res chain seq x y z
N MET A 1 35.47 22.13 21.10
CA MET A 1 35.70 22.18 22.56
C MET A 1 35.68 23.64 22.99
N VAL A 2 34.52 24.10 23.48
CA VAL A 2 34.24 24.98 24.65
C VAL A 2 32.72 24.81 24.80
N GLY A 3 32.21 23.70 25.34
CA GLY A 3 32.21 23.47 26.78
C GLY A 3 31.26 24.49 27.41
N PHE A 4 29.99 24.11 27.63
CA PHE A 4 29.22 24.74 28.71
C PHE A 4 30.17 24.85 29.91
N PRO A 5 30.24 25.97 30.64
CA PRO A 5 30.67 25.84 32.01
C PRO A 5 29.71 24.79 32.59
N ILE A 6 30.25 23.61 32.90
CA ILE A 6 29.62 22.70 33.85
C ILE A 6 29.40 23.62 35.03
N GLN A 7 28.16 24.09 35.18
CA GLN A 7 27.77 24.89 36.31
C GLN A 7 28.30 24.09 37.50
N THR A 8 29.12 24.74 38.32
CA THR A 8 29.21 24.41 39.74
C THR A 8 27.84 23.86 40.14
N ARG A 9 27.73 22.59 40.55
CA ARG A 9 26.44 21.95 40.84
C ARG A 9 25.75 22.77 41.92
N LEU A 10 24.99 23.77 41.50
CA LEU A 10 24.21 24.60 42.38
C LEU A 10 23.10 23.70 42.90
N PRO A 11 22.78 23.78 44.20
CA PRO A 11 21.68 23.00 44.73
C PRO A 11 20.40 23.35 43.96
N PRO A 12 19.57 22.35 43.62
CA PRO A 12 18.32 22.61 42.93
C PRO A 12 17.37 23.41 43.82
N CYS A 13 16.40 24.09 43.22
CA CYS A 13 15.43 24.91 43.95
C CYS A 13 14.64 24.04 44.95
N SER A 14 14.74 24.38 46.25
CA SER A 14 14.15 23.61 47.35
C SER A 14 12.70 23.97 47.68
N HIS A 15 12.14 25.01 47.04
CA HIS A 15 10.74 25.41 47.21
C HIS A 15 9.77 24.32 46.71
N PRO A 16 8.51 24.29 47.18
CA PRO A 16 7.50 23.36 46.65
C PRO A 16 7.37 23.46 45.13
N SER A 17 7.17 22.34 44.46
CA SER A 17 6.98 22.32 43.01
C SER A 17 5.70 23.05 42.61
N LEU A 18 5.81 23.93 41.62
CA LEU A 18 4.68 24.57 40.95
C LEU A 18 4.18 23.76 39.76
N ASN A 19 4.88 22.67 39.39
CA ASN A 19 4.44 21.80 38.30
C ASN A 19 3.17 21.03 38.74
N PRO A 20 2.03 21.18 38.04
CA PRO A 20 0.78 20.52 38.40
C PRO A 20 0.85 18.98 38.30
N ALA A 21 1.82 18.45 37.56
CA ALA A 21 2.07 17.00 37.45
C ALA A 21 3.01 16.46 38.54
N ALA A 22 3.56 17.30 39.42
CA ALA A 22 4.42 16.85 40.50
C ALA A 22 3.63 16.22 41.64
N GLU A 23 4.21 15.18 42.26
CA GLU A 23 3.66 14.59 43.49
C GLU A 23 3.53 15.64 44.61
N ALA A 24 2.49 15.51 45.43
CA ALA A 24 2.24 16.43 46.54
C ALA A 24 3.44 16.45 47.50
N GLY A 25 3.96 17.65 47.79
CA GLY A 25 5.13 17.83 48.67
C GLY A 25 6.49 17.66 47.97
N ARG A 26 6.53 17.38 46.66
CA ARG A 26 7.77 17.33 45.90
C ARG A 26 8.40 18.72 45.81
N ALA A 27 9.72 18.79 46.02
CA ALA A 27 10.49 20.01 45.80
C ALA A 27 10.56 20.35 44.30
N CYS A 28 10.70 21.63 43.98
CA CYS A 28 10.71 22.18 42.63
C CYS A 28 11.82 21.59 41.77
N GLY A 29 13.02 21.41 42.31
CA GLY A 29 14.09 20.73 41.59
C GLY A 29 14.73 21.56 40.46
N ALA A 30 14.14 22.70 40.10
CA ALA A 30 14.56 23.55 39.00
C ALA A 30 15.95 24.16 39.21
N THR A 31 16.60 24.50 38.10
CA THR A 31 17.87 25.21 38.08
C THR A 31 17.71 26.57 38.79
N VAL A 32 18.59 26.83 39.76
CA VAL A 32 18.64 28.11 40.47
C VAL A 32 19.54 29.10 39.73
N TYR A 33 19.28 30.38 39.91
CA TYR A 33 20.04 31.45 39.26
C TYR A 33 20.91 32.24 40.26
N PRO A 34 22.25 32.13 40.23
CA PRO A 34 23.14 32.92 41.10
C PRO A 34 23.00 34.43 40.87
N PRO A 35 23.04 35.27 41.92
CA PRO A 35 23.35 34.95 43.32
C PRO A 35 22.19 34.39 44.14
N PHE A 36 21.02 34.17 43.54
CA PHE A 36 19.84 33.70 44.24
C PHE A 36 19.84 32.17 44.42
N ASP A 37 19.25 31.71 45.51
CA ASP A 37 19.02 30.30 45.84
C ASP A 37 17.68 29.78 45.27
N ARG A 38 17.13 30.46 44.27
CA ARG A 38 15.79 30.22 43.72
C ARG A 38 15.81 30.11 42.20
N CYS A 39 14.87 29.33 41.68
CA CYS A 39 14.59 29.28 40.24
C CYS A 39 13.72 30.46 39.81
N TRP A 40 13.59 30.68 38.51
CA TRP A 40 12.85 31.82 37.95
C TRP A 40 11.40 31.90 38.41
N ALA A 41 10.75 30.76 38.61
CA ALA A 41 9.37 30.70 39.08
C ALA A 41 9.20 31.10 40.56
N HIS A 42 10.27 31.04 41.36
CA HIS A 42 10.27 31.36 42.79
C HIS A 42 11.00 32.66 43.13
N LEU A 43 11.56 33.35 42.14
CA LEU A 43 12.16 34.67 42.31
C LEU A 43 11.09 35.73 42.58
N ALA A 44 11.43 36.73 43.38
CA ALA A 44 10.59 37.91 43.52
C ALA A 44 10.49 38.64 42.16
N PRO A 45 9.33 39.27 41.84
CA PRO A 45 9.15 39.92 40.53
C PRO A 45 10.24 40.91 40.15
N ALA A 46 10.75 41.69 41.13
CA ALA A 46 11.82 42.67 40.91
C ALA A 46 13.17 42.03 40.58
N ASP A 47 13.53 40.93 41.26
CA ASP A 47 14.77 40.18 40.99
C ASP A 47 14.72 39.51 39.62
N LEU A 48 13.54 38.98 39.26
CA LEU A 48 13.29 38.41 37.94
C LEU A 48 13.40 39.49 36.85
N ASP A 49 12.81 40.68 37.04
CA ASP A 49 12.94 41.79 36.08
C ASP A 49 14.39 42.25 35.91
N ALA A 50 15.14 42.34 37.00
CA ALA A 50 16.56 42.68 36.97
C ALA A 50 17.36 41.64 36.19
N TYR A 51 17.06 40.35 36.36
CA TYR A 51 17.68 39.28 35.59
C TYR A 51 17.31 39.33 34.11
N LEU A 52 16.02 39.45 33.78
CA LEU A 52 15.56 39.49 32.39
C LEU A 52 16.15 40.69 31.64
N ALA A 53 16.42 41.81 32.32
CA ALA A 53 17.10 42.97 31.73
C ALA A 53 18.57 42.70 31.35
N THR A 54 19.21 41.66 31.89
CA THR A 54 20.56 41.23 31.48
C THR A 54 20.57 40.40 30.21
N LEU A 55 19.40 39.85 29.83
CA LEU A 55 19.26 39.05 28.63
C LEU A 55 19.13 39.96 27.41
N GLY A 56 19.68 39.48 26.31
CA GLY A 56 19.50 40.07 24.98
C GLY A 56 19.49 39.01 23.89
N PRO A 57 19.27 39.41 22.64
CA PRO A 57 19.27 38.51 21.49
C PRO A 57 20.57 37.72 21.40
N GLY A 58 20.47 36.38 21.33
CA GLY A 58 21.62 35.47 21.28
C GLY A 58 22.22 35.10 22.64
N SER A 59 21.56 35.42 23.75
CA SER A 59 21.99 34.97 25.08
C SER A 59 21.89 33.45 25.23
N ASP A 60 22.73 32.87 26.08
CA ASP A 60 22.52 31.51 26.57
C ASP A 60 21.57 31.51 27.76
N VAL A 61 20.70 30.52 27.81
CA VAL A 61 19.63 30.44 28.80
C VAL A 61 19.60 29.05 29.41
N ASN A 62 19.56 28.99 30.73
CA ASN A 62 19.27 27.76 31.46
C ASN A 62 18.06 27.99 32.37
N ALA A 63 16.95 27.35 32.01
CA ALA A 63 15.70 27.31 32.74
C ALA A 63 15.21 25.86 32.92
N GLY A 64 16.15 24.92 33.07
CA GLY A 64 15.83 23.51 33.30
C GLY A 64 15.01 23.31 34.59
N GLY A 65 13.94 22.52 34.51
CA GLY A 65 13.02 22.22 35.61
C GLY A 65 12.07 23.36 35.99
N VAL A 66 12.19 24.54 35.36
CA VAL A 66 11.36 25.70 35.70
C VAL A 66 9.91 25.45 35.25
N THR A 67 8.96 25.75 36.15
CA THR A 67 7.54 25.82 35.79
C THR A 67 7.22 27.23 35.28
N PHE A 68 6.80 27.34 34.02
CA PHE A 68 6.36 28.57 33.39
C PHE A 68 4.85 28.77 33.62
N THR A 69 4.53 29.80 34.40
CA THR A 69 3.17 30.25 34.72
C THR A 69 3.13 31.79 34.77
N GLY A 70 1.94 32.40 34.69
CA GLY A 70 1.75 33.82 34.94
C GLY A 70 2.46 34.72 33.94
N GLY A 71 2.53 34.32 32.66
CA GLY A 71 3.18 35.09 31.60
C GLY A 71 4.72 35.14 31.70
N LEU A 72 5.34 34.30 32.54
CA LEU A 72 6.80 34.22 32.69
C LEU A 72 7.51 33.99 31.34
N LEU A 73 6.95 33.10 30.51
CA LEU A 73 7.50 32.81 29.19
C LEU A 73 7.47 34.06 28.30
N GLU A 74 6.36 34.77 28.22
CA GLU A 74 6.23 35.97 27.39
C GLU A 74 7.22 37.07 27.78
N ARG A 75 7.41 37.28 29.08
CA ARG A 75 8.39 38.24 29.61
C ARG A 75 9.81 37.85 29.19
N PHE A 76 10.15 36.57 29.32
CA PHE A 76 11.43 36.04 28.91
C PHE A 76 11.69 36.17 27.39
N LEU A 77 10.71 35.78 26.57
CA LEU A 77 10.82 35.88 25.12
C LEU A 77 11.01 37.34 24.69
N ARG A 78 10.25 38.27 25.29
CA ARG A 78 10.37 39.71 25.01
C ARG A 78 11.77 40.25 25.31
N ALA A 79 12.42 39.80 26.37
CA ALA A 79 13.77 40.20 26.72
C ALA A 79 14.81 39.76 25.66
N CYS A 80 14.55 38.66 24.96
CA CYS A 80 15.46 38.10 23.94
C CYS A 80 15.08 38.49 22.50
N SER A 81 14.09 39.35 22.30
CA SER A 81 13.65 39.81 20.98
C SER A 81 14.49 40.98 20.46
N PRO A 82 15.10 40.88 19.26
CA PRO A 82 15.81 41.97 18.62
C PRO A 82 14.82 42.97 17.98
N GLY A 83 14.09 43.74 18.81
CA GLY A 83 13.18 44.79 18.35
C GLY A 83 11.99 44.30 17.52
N THR A 84 11.19 45.24 17.01
CA THR A 84 9.80 45.02 16.57
C THR A 84 9.57 44.18 15.30
N GLN A 85 10.60 43.64 14.65
CA GLN A 85 10.44 42.89 13.38
C GLN A 85 10.99 41.46 13.40
N LEU A 86 11.74 41.06 14.42
CA LEU A 86 12.36 39.74 14.48
C LEU A 86 11.91 39.03 15.77
N GLY A 87 11.60 37.74 15.66
CA GLY A 87 11.27 36.90 16.80
C GLY A 87 12.45 36.74 17.77
N PRO A 88 12.21 36.15 18.96
CA PRO A 88 13.24 36.01 19.99
C PRO A 88 14.40 35.14 19.50
N ARG A 89 15.64 35.56 19.80
CA ARG A 89 16.85 34.88 19.36
C ARG A 89 17.68 34.40 20.54
N PHE A 90 18.14 33.16 20.49
CA PHE A 90 18.94 32.52 21.52
C PHE A 90 20.15 31.83 20.93
N ARG A 91 21.23 31.74 21.71
CA ARG A 91 22.37 30.88 21.34
C ARG A 91 22.11 29.46 21.79
N ASN A 92 22.28 29.15 23.08
CA ASN A 92 21.90 27.85 23.63
C ASN A 92 20.78 28.01 24.65
N VAL A 93 19.82 27.11 24.63
CA VAL A 93 18.71 27.12 25.60
C VAL A 93 18.51 25.75 26.20
N ASP A 94 18.32 25.72 27.52
CA ASP A 94 17.95 24.54 28.26
C ASP A 94 16.63 24.74 29.00
N PHE A 95 15.59 24.06 28.52
CA PHE A 95 14.28 23.89 29.14
C PHE A 95 14.04 22.41 29.50
N SER A 96 15.09 21.63 29.73
CA SER A 96 14.93 20.23 30.10
C SER A 96 14.13 20.12 31.41
N ASP A 97 13.18 19.19 31.47
CA ASP A 97 12.24 18.99 32.58
C ASP A 97 11.38 20.22 32.93
N ALA A 98 11.35 21.26 32.09
CA ALA A 98 10.51 22.43 32.30
C ALA A 98 9.02 22.10 32.11
N ALA A 99 8.15 22.81 32.80
CA ALA A 99 6.70 22.64 32.68
C ALA A 99 6.05 23.93 32.20
N PHE A 100 5.44 23.91 31.01
CA PHE A 100 4.68 25.01 30.46
C PHE A 100 3.19 24.79 30.74
N VAL A 101 2.68 25.49 31.76
CA VAL A 101 1.28 25.34 32.21
C VAL A 101 0.33 26.18 31.35
N GLU A 102 0.83 27.27 30.78
CA GLU A 102 0.13 28.13 29.82
C GLU A 102 0.61 27.84 28.39
N PRO A 103 -0.10 28.31 27.34
CA PRO A 103 0.33 28.15 25.95
C PRO A 103 1.79 28.58 25.73
N ALA A 104 2.61 27.67 25.22
CA ALA A 104 4.04 27.91 25.02
C ALA A 104 4.30 28.46 23.62
N VAL A 105 4.34 29.79 23.47
CA VAL A 105 4.42 30.46 22.16
C VAL A 105 5.84 30.86 21.80
N PHE A 106 6.56 29.99 21.09
CA PHE A 106 7.90 30.25 20.54
C PHE A 106 7.88 30.71 19.07
N THR A 107 6.71 31.07 18.53
CA THR A 107 6.53 31.45 17.13
C THR A 107 7.60 32.45 16.66
N THR A 108 8.23 32.19 15.51
CA THR A 108 9.34 32.97 14.91
C THR A 108 10.65 33.02 15.70
N ALA A 109 10.80 32.21 16.76
CA ALA A 109 12.06 32.13 17.50
C ALA A 109 13.20 31.57 16.64
N THR A 110 14.43 32.00 16.95
CA THR A 110 15.66 31.46 16.35
C THR A 110 16.57 30.93 17.45
N PHE A 111 16.96 29.66 17.33
CA PHE A 111 17.93 29.00 18.21
C PHE A 111 19.22 28.74 17.43
N ASP A 112 20.23 29.62 17.55
CA ASP A 112 21.47 29.51 16.77
C ASP A 112 22.30 28.27 17.15
N GLY A 113 22.21 27.82 18.40
CA GLY A 113 22.88 26.67 18.97
C GLY A 113 21.88 25.61 19.43
N GLN A 114 22.21 24.91 20.52
CA GLN A 114 21.40 23.79 21.00
C GLN A 114 20.14 24.27 21.71
N ALA A 115 19.00 23.68 21.38
CA ALA A 115 17.73 23.90 22.06
C ALA A 115 17.27 22.60 22.73
N ARG A 116 17.26 22.57 24.06
CA ARG A 116 16.86 21.40 24.84
C ARG A 116 15.50 21.62 25.49
N PHE A 117 14.59 20.69 25.23
CA PHE A 117 13.26 20.53 25.82
C PHE A 117 13.08 19.08 26.28
N ALA A 118 14.18 18.38 26.61
CA ALA A 118 14.12 16.98 26.99
C ALA A 118 13.34 16.81 28.30
N GLY A 119 12.37 15.89 28.36
CA GLY A 119 11.50 15.72 29.53
C GLY A 119 10.53 16.88 29.79
N ALA A 120 10.48 17.90 28.92
CA ALA A 120 9.61 19.04 29.13
C ALA A 120 8.13 18.67 28.95
N THR A 121 7.26 19.29 29.75
CA THR A 121 5.81 19.06 29.71
C THR A 121 5.10 20.31 29.23
N PHE A 122 4.34 20.20 28.14
CA PHE A 122 3.46 21.24 27.62
C PHE A 122 2.01 20.85 27.93
N VAL A 123 1.45 21.47 28.96
CA VAL A 123 0.07 21.19 29.43
C VAL A 123 -0.95 21.75 28.45
N GLU A 124 -0.67 22.95 27.95
CA GLU A 124 -1.45 23.62 26.92
C GLU A 124 -0.75 23.55 25.56
N GLY A 125 -1.34 24.15 24.53
CA GLY A 125 -0.79 24.14 23.16
C GLY A 125 0.65 24.69 23.10
N ALA A 126 1.51 23.99 22.34
CA ALA A 126 2.90 24.37 22.11
C ALA A 126 3.08 24.86 20.66
N TYR A 127 3.52 26.10 20.49
CA TYR A 127 3.58 26.77 19.20
C TYR A 127 5.03 27.10 18.83
N PHE A 128 5.59 26.30 17.92
CA PHE A 128 6.91 26.47 17.31
C PHE A 128 6.79 26.89 15.83
N ALA A 129 5.73 27.61 15.47
CA ALA A 129 5.51 28.01 14.09
C ALA A 129 6.61 28.96 13.58
N ALA A 130 7.15 28.69 12.40
CA ALA A 130 8.22 29.47 11.77
C ALA A 130 9.48 29.60 12.64
N VAL A 131 9.77 28.61 13.48
CA VAL A 131 11.00 28.57 14.29
C VAL A 131 12.18 28.08 13.45
N ASP A 132 13.35 28.65 13.67
CA ASP A 132 14.62 28.20 13.07
C ASP A 132 15.51 27.57 14.15
N PHE A 133 15.62 26.25 14.13
CA PHE A 133 16.59 25.49 14.93
C PHE A 133 17.89 25.36 14.15
N GLY A 134 18.81 26.31 14.40
CA GLY A 134 20.13 26.37 13.79
C GLY A 134 21.09 25.30 14.30
N GLY A 135 20.96 24.91 15.57
CA GLY A 135 21.64 23.74 16.15
C GLY A 135 20.70 22.57 16.40
N GLU A 136 21.16 21.61 17.20
CA GLU A 136 20.38 20.42 17.53
C GLU A 136 19.19 20.75 18.43
N ALA A 137 18.04 20.17 18.12
CA ALA A 137 16.80 20.32 18.89
C ALA A 137 16.46 19.00 19.60
N TRP A 138 16.36 19.04 20.92
CA TRP A 138 16.16 17.85 21.76
C TRP A 138 14.81 17.91 22.46
N PHE A 139 13.88 17.04 22.09
CA PHE A 139 12.55 16.91 22.69
C PHE A 139 12.33 15.50 23.30
N GLY A 140 13.42 14.77 23.53
CA GLY A 140 13.35 13.39 24.04
C GLY A 140 12.65 13.32 25.40
N GLY A 141 11.68 12.43 25.56
CA GLY A 141 10.87 12.30 26.78
C GLY A 141 9.85 13.43 27.00
N ALA A 142 9.75 14.40 26.08
CA ALA A 142 8.78 15.49 26.22
C ALA A 142 7.34 15.00 26.09
N THR A 143 6.41 15.68 26.75
CA THR A 143 4.97 15.39 26.68
C THR A 143 4.20 16.63 26.22
N PHE A 144 3.43 16.48 25.15
CA PHE A 144 2.51 17.48 24.63
C PHE A 144 1.07 17.00 24.86
N ALA A 145 0.38 17.61 25.82
CA ALA A 145 -0.98 17.22 26.16
C ALA A 145 -2.02 17.72 25.13
N GLN A 146 -1.72 18.83 24.47
CA GLN A 146 -2.48 19.38 23.35
C GLN A 146 -1.65 19.31 22.05
N ASP A 147 -2.20 19.86 20.95
CA ASP A 147 -1.50 19.90 19.68
C ASP A 147 -0.17 20.69 19.75
N ALA A 148 0.87 20.10 19.17
CA ALA A 148 2.18 20.73 19.01
C ALA A 148 2.36 21.23 17.57
N ILE A 149 2.51 22.54 17.39
CA ILE A 149 2.53 23.17 16.07
C ILE A 149 3.95 23.55 15.67
N PHE A 150 4.54 22.78 14.75
CA PHE A 150 5.87 23.02 14.13
C PHE A 150 5.75 23.53 12.69
N ARG A 151 4.63 24.17 12.31
CA ARG A 151 4.42 24.63 10.94
C ARG A 151 5.50 25.61 10.47
N ARG A 152 6.06 25.40 9.28
CA ARG A 152 7.15 26.20 8.67
C ARG A 152 8.42 26.25 9.51
N THR A 153 8.65 25.25 10.36
CA THR A 153 9.89 25.15 11.14
C THR A 153 11.05 24.73 10.24
N ALA A 154 12.25 25.19 10.55
CA ALA A 154 13.48 24.69 9.96
C ALA A 154 14.30 23.96 11.03
N PHE A 155 14.59 22.68 10.80
CA PHE A 155 15.58 21.91 11.55
C PHE A 155 16.86 21.80 10.71
N ARG A 156 17.84 22.66 11.02
CA ARG A 156 19.09 22.71 10.25
C ARG A 156 20.05 21.59 10.62
N GLU A 157 20.06 21.21 11.89
CA GLU A 157 20.75 20.03 12.40
C GLU A 157 19.75 18.96 12.83
N ASN A 158 20.19 18.01 13.67
CA ASN A 158 19.35 16.91 14.10
C ASN A 158 18.25 17.37 15.07
N ALA A 159 17.05 16.83 14.90
CA ALA A 159 15.92 17.00 15.78
C ALA A 159 15.47 15.64 16.33
N PHE A 160 15.48 15.49 17.66
CA PHE A 160 15.23 14.22 18.34
C PHE A 160 14.00 14.31 19.23
N PHE A 161 12.94 13.61 18.84
CA PHE A 161 11.70 13.42 19.59
C PHE A 161 11.62 11.95 20.06
N GLN A 162 12.62 11.52 20.83
CA GLN A 162 12.71 10.13 21.30
C GLN A 162 11.86 9.93 22.54
N ASP A 163 11.02 8.90 22.56
CA ASP A 163 10.09 8.62 23.66
C ASP A 163 9.19 9.83 23.98
N THR A 164 8.86 10.61 22.96
CA THR A 164 7.98 11.78 23.04
C THR A 164 6.52 11.34 22.91
N ALA A 165 5.64 11.94 23.71
CA ALA A 165 4.20 11.71 23.65
C ALA A 165 3.46 12.95 23.10
N PHE A 166 2.82 12.81 21.94
CA PHE A 166 1.87 13.78 21.40
C PHE A 166 0.44 13.28 21.61
N GLN A 167 -0.20 13.66 22.71
CA GLN A 167 -1.49 13.08 23.11
C GLN A 167 -2.59 13.31 22.07
N GLN A 168 -2.60 14.48 21.42
CA GLN A 168 -3.52 14.80 20.31
C GLN A 168 -2.82 14.65 18.95
N GLY A 169 -1.79 15.47 18.70
CA GLY A 169 -1.00 15.36 17.50
C GLY A 169 0.10 16.41 17.37
N ALA A 170 0.85 16.31 16.29
CA ALA A 170 1.87 17.28 15.92
C ALA A 170 1.78 17.66 14.45
N VAL A 171 1.86 18.96 14.18
CA VAL A 171 1.75 19.54 12.85
C VAL A 171 3.11 20.05 12.39
N PHE A 172 3.74 19.33 11.47
CA PHE A 172 4.99 19.68 10.81
C PHE A 172 4.76 20.28 9.41
N GLU A 173 3.57 20.79 9.10
CA GLU A 173 3.25 21.37 7.78
C GLU A 173 4.32 22.37 7.29
N ASP A 174 4.75 22.24 6.03
CA ASP A 174 5.80 23.07 5.40
C ASP A 174 7.16 23.10 6.16
N THR A 175 7.46 22.09 6.99
CA THR A 175 8.73 21.98 7.72
C THR A 175 9.88 21.56 6.81
N LYS A 176 11.07 22.10 7.08
CA LYS A 176 12.31 21.73 6.41
C LYS A 176 13.23 20.97 7.37
N VAL A 177 13.65 19.78 6.95
CA VAL A 177 14.58 18.92 7.69
C VAL A 177 15.86 18.75 6.87
N ASN A 178 16.96 19.32 7.34
CA ASN A 178 18.22 19.28 6.60
C ASN A 178 19.04 18.01 6.90
N ARG A 179 18.95 17.49 8.13
CA ARG A 179 19.81 16.40 8.62
C ARG A 179 18.99 15.20 9.06
N VAL A 180 18.51 15.16 10.28
CA VAL A 180 17.70 14.04 10.79
C VAL A 180 16.54 14.60 11.59
N LEU A 181 15.33 14.13 11.30
CA LEU A 181 14.18 14.26 12.16
C LEU A 181 13.77 12.85 12.61
N ARG A 182 14.01 12.55 13.88
CA ARG A 182 13.66 11.26 14.49
C ARG A 182 12.51 11.46 15.47
N LEU A 183 11.40 10.80 15.22
CA LEU A 183 10.27 10.70 16.14
C LEU A 183 10.14 9.25 16.60
N SER A 184 10.21 9.02 17.91
CA SER A 184 9.82 7.75 18.50
C SER A 184 8.88 7.96 19.68
N GLY A 185 7.86 7.12 19.81
CA GLY A 185 6.90 7.18 20.91
C GLY A 185 5.46 7.03 20.46
N ALA A 186 4.57 7.86 21.01
CA ALA A 186 3.14 7.80 20.74
C ALA A 186 2.62 9.15 20.24
N ALA A 187 1.81 9.12 19.18
CA ALA A 187 1.14 10.30 18.65
C ALA A 187 -0.29 9.97 18.22
N GLY A 188 -1.26 10.83 18.55
CA GLY A 188 -2.61 10.71 17.99
C GLY A 188 -2.63 10.96 16.49
N SER A 189 -1.95 12.02 16.04
CA SER A 189 -1.72 12.30 14.62
C SER A 189 -0.37 12.99 14.36
N LEU A 190 0.20 12.74 13.18
CA LEU A 190 1.39 13.44 12.67
C LEU A 190 1.09 13.97 11.26
N ASP A 191 1.21 15.28 11.08
CA ASP A 191 1.00 15.93 9.79
C ASP A 191 2.31 16.48 9.23
N PHE A 192 2.82 15.84 8.18
CA PHE A 192 4.00 16.21 7.41
C PHE A 192 3.65 16.84 6.06
N THR A 193 2.44 17.38 5.91
CA THR A 193 1.99 17.99 4.65
C THR A 193 3.01 19.01 4.13
N ARG A 194 3.46 18.82 2.88
CA ARG A 194 4.46 19.64 2.19
C ARG A 194 5.80 19.78 2.93
N CYS A 195 6.16 18.81 3.78
CA CYS A 195 7.50 18.74 4.35
C CYS A 195 8.57 18.49 3.30
N GLU A 196 9.75 19.07 3.53
CA GLU A 196 10.95 18.85 2.75
C GLU A 196 12.02 18.18 3.61
N VAL A 197 12.43 16.96 3.24
CA VAL A 197 13.39 16.15 4.02
C VAL A 197 14.63 15.85 3.19
N GLN A 198 15.67 16.65 3.42
CA GLN A 198 16.95 16.52 2.71
C GLN A 198 17.78 15.33 3.21
N GLY A 199 17.78 15.09 4.52
CA GLY A 199 18.56 14.00 5.13
C GLY A 199 17.72 12.77 5.45
N GLU A 200 17.18 12.65 6.66
CA GLU A 200 16.42 11.48 7.07
C GLU A 200 15.20 11.84 7.92
N LEU A 201 14.08 11.20 7.64
CA LEU A 201 12.89 11.17 8.48
C LEU A 201 12.67 9.74 8.98
N LEU A 202 12.76 9.56 10.29
CA LEU A 202 12.50 8.30 10.97
C LEU A 202 11.33 8.47 11.93
N VAL A 203 10.27 7.67 11.75
CA VAL A 203 9.10 7.65 12.63
C VAL A 203 8.93 6.24 13.18
N GLU A 204 8.95 6.09 14.50
CA GLU A 204 8.87 4.80 15.20
C GLU A 204 7.80 4.81 16.30
N GLY A 205 6.87 3.85 16.31
CA GLY A 205 5.93 3.65 17.42
C GLY A 205 4.45 3.75 17.03
N ALA A 206 3.60 4.15 17.97
CA ALA A 206 2.15 4.13 17.81
C ALA A 206 1.64 5.50 17.33
N VAL A 207 1.12 5.57 16.11
CA VAL A 207 0.73 6.84 15.47
C VAL A 207 -0.65 6.72 14.84
N GLY A 208 -1.71 7.23 15.48
CA GLY A 208 -3.09 7.01 15.00
C GLY A 208 -3.33 7.38 13.53
N ALA A 209 -2.85 8.55 13.09
CA ALA A 209 -2.87 8.99 11.70
C ALA A 209 -1.56 9.67 11.30
N LEU A 210 -1.06 9.37 10.09
CA LEU A 210 0.10 10.03 9.49
C LEU A 210 -0.29 10.58 8.12
N ALA A 211 -0.36 11.90 8.03
CA ALA A 211 -0.58 12.60 6.77
C ALA A 211 0.75 13.11 6.24
N GLY A 212 1.12 12.73 5.03
CA GLY A 212 2.35 13.12 4.36
C GLY A 212 2.08 13.55 2.94
N THR A 213 1.05 14.40 2.75
CA THR A 213 0.62 14.85 1.42
C THR A 213 1.57 15.89 0.85
N GLY A 214 2.02 15.71 -0.39
CA GLY A 214 2.88 16.69 -1.07
C GLY A 214 4.30 16.81 -0.51
N MET A 215 4.76 15.80 0.23
CA MET A 215 6.12 15.76 0.77
C MET A 215 7.17 15.69 -0.35
N ARG A 216 8.34 16.26 -0.09
CA ARG A 216 9.52 16.10 -0.93
C ARG A 216 10.65 15.51 -0.12
N VAL A 217 11.02 14.27 -0.42
CA VAL A 217 12.03 13.55 0.35
C VAL A 217 13.13 13.07 -0.59
N PRO A 218 14.14 13.91 -0.86
CA PRO A 218 15.36 13.45 -1.48
C PRO A 218 16.23 12.57 -0.57
N GLY A 219 16.08 12.77 0.73
CA GLY A 219 16.67 11.92 1.75
C GLY A 219 16.00 10.56 1.91
N ARG A 220 16.24 9.91 3.06
CA ARG A 220 15.60 8.64 3.43
C ARG A 220 14.33 8.90 4.25
N MET A 221 13.31 8.09 4.03
CA MET A 221 12.14 8.02 4.92
C MET A 221 11.95 6.59 5.41
N ALA A 222 11.87 6.41 6.72
CA ALA A 222 11.56 5.14 7.35
C ALA A 222 10.41 5.32 8.34
N LEU A 223 9.30 4.63 8.08
CA LEU A 223 8.12 4.61 8.93
C LEU A 223 8.00 3.20 9.51
N ASN A 224 8.12 3.09 10.82
CA ASN A 224 8.10 1.84 11.57
C ASN A 224 7.00 1.95 12.62
N LEU A 225 5.78 1.58 12.21
CA LEU A 225 4.55 1.98 12.88
C LEU A 225 3.84 0.77 13.48
N GLU A 226 3.19 0.93 14.62
CA GLU A 226 2.41 -0.13 15.27
C GLU A 226 0.94 -0.10 14.83
N GLU A 227 0.30 1.06 14.98
CA GLU A 227 -1.08 1.33 14.57
C GLU A 227 -1.10 2.69 13.87
N ALA A 228 -1.46 2.76 12.59
CA ALA A 228 -1.48 4.01 11.83
C ALA A 228 -2.32 3.97 10.56
N ARG A 229 -3.03 5.06 10.26
CA ARG A 229 -3.57 5.34 8.92
C ARG A 229 -2.63 6.29 8.18
N VAL A 230 -2.03 5.84 7.08
CA VAL A 230 -0.96 6.54 6.37
C VAL A 230 -1.41 7.03 4.99
N ASP A 231 -1.35 8.35 4.75
CA ASP A 231 -1.58 8.96 3.44
C ASP A 231 -0.30 9.66 2.96
N LEU A 232 0.22 9.27 1.80
CA LEU A 232 1.41 9.88 1.19
C LEU A 232 1.12 10.50 -0.19
N SER A 233 -0.13 10.89 -0.43
CA SER A 233 -0.57 11.39 -1.74
C SER A 233 0.25 12.59 -2.23
N GLU A 234 0.47 12.67 -3.54
CA GLU A 234 1.17 13.75 -4.25
C GLU A 234 2.62 13.97 -3.78
N SER A 235 3.22 12.98 -3.11
CA SER A 235 4.57 13.08 -2.56
C SER A 235 5.63 12.56 -3.51
N VAL A 236 6.76 13.27 -3.54
CA VAL A 236 7.90 12.96 -4.41
C VAL A 236 9.05 12.46 -3.55
N PHE A 237 9.40 11.21 -3.76
CA PHE A 237 10.50 10.56 -3.05
C PHE A 237 11.59 10.23 -4.04
N THR A 238 12.75 10.86 -3.89
CA THR A 238 13.92 10.50 -4.70
C THR A 238 14.89 9.64 -3.93
N GLY A 239 14.87 9.63 -2.60
CA GLY A 239 15.57 8.63 -1.79
C GLY A 239 14.71 7.41 -1.43
N PRO A 240 15.25 6.47 -0.64
CA PRO A 240 14.55 5.24 -0.27
C PRO A 240 13.44 5.50 0.75
N ILE A 241 12.32 4.79 0.58
CA ILE A 241 11.18 4.79 1.50
C ILE A 241 10.94 3.37 1.99
N ALA A 242 10.82 3.21 3.30
CA ALA A 242 10.35 1.98 3.91
C ALA A 242 9.15 2.27 4.82
N ILE A 243 8.07 1.51 4.65
CA ILE A 243 6.91 1.52 5.54
C ILE A 243 6.76 0.12 6.11
N GLN A 244 6.95 -0.01 7.41
CA GLN A 244 6.90 -1.28 8.12
C GLN A 244 5.81 -1.23 9.19
N GLY A 245 4.89 -2.19 9.13
CA GLY A 245 3.96 -2.48 10.22
C GLY A 245 4.59 -3.39 11.26
N ARG A 246 4.68 -2.94 12.51
CA ARG A 246 5.02 -3.80 13.65
C ARG A 246 3.75 -4.47 14.15
N ARG A 247 3.69 -5.79 14.00
CA ARG A 247 2.58 -6.58 14.53
C ARG A 247 2.71 -6.75 16.04
N ARG A 248 1.62 -6.45 16.76
CA ARG A 248 1.38 -7.00 18.10
C ARG A 248 0.68 -8.37 17.93
N PRO A 249 1.13 -9.43 18.60
CA PRO A 249 0.50 -10.76 18.49
C PRO A 249 -1.00 -10.69 18.83
N GLY A 250 -1.86 -11.18 17.93
CA GLY A 250 -3.31 -11.28 18.16
C GLY A 250 -4.17 -10.09 17.73
N GLN A 251 -3.59 -9.01 17.18
CA GLN A 251 -4.33 -7.92 16.54
C GLN A 251 -4.26 -8.02 15.00
N ALA A 252 -5.30 -7.51 14.33
CA ALA A 252 -5.28 -7.27 12.89
C ALA A 252 -4.19 -6.25 12.53
N HIS A 253 -3.85 -6.12 11.24
CA HIS A 253 -2.86 -5.14 10.76
C HIS A 253 -3.15 -3.76 11.35
N GLY A 254 -2.23 -3.27 12.19
CA GLY A 254 -2.37 -1.95 12.81
C GLY A 254 -2.08 -0.82 11.82
N VAL A 255 -1.22 -1.07 10.82
CA VAL A 255 -0.80 -0.06 9.85
C VAL A 255 -1.55 -0.24 8.54
N LYS A 256 -2.36 0.76 8.19
CA LYS A 256 -3.16 0.84 6.96
C LYS A 256 -2.70 2.00 6.10
N VAL A 257 -2.25 1.73 4.89
CA VAL A 257 -1.90 2.78 3.91
C VAL A 257 -3.15 3.10 3.10
N THR A 258 -3.63 4.34 3.19
CA THR A 258 -4.92 4.76 2.62
C THR A 258 -4.78 5.36 1.22
N ALA A 259 -3.67 6.03 0.91
CA ALA A 259 -3.47 6.60 -0.43
C ALA A 259 -2.00 6.79 -0.79
N LEU A 260 -1.69 6.47 -2.05
CA LEU A 260 -0.39 6.62 -2.70
C LEU A 260 -0.52 7.30 -4.07
N ARG A 261 -1.58 8.10 -4.28
CA ARG A 261 -1.80 8.82 -5.55
C ARG A 261 -0.63 9.75 -5.83
N GLY A 262 -0.16 9.82 -7.07
CA GLY A 262 0.92 10.72 -7.47
C GLY A 262 2.31 10.33 -6.97
N VAL A 263 2.43 9.28 -6.15
CA VAL A 263 3.70 8.77 -5.64
C VAL A 263 4.41 7.95 -6.71
N ASP A 264 5.74 7.97 -6.71
CA ASP A 264 6.56 7.06 -7.49
C ASP A 264 6.97 5.83 -6.67
N ALA A 265 6.63 4.63 -7.15
CA ALA A 265 6.86 3.40 -6.41
C ALA A 265 8.27 2.79 -6.57
N GLU A 266 9.15 3.34 -7.41
CA GLU A 266 10.48 2.76 -7.70
C GLU A 266 11.30 2.40 -6.45
N ARG A 267 11.23 3.24 -5.41
CA ARG A 267 12.00 3.08 -4.17
C ARG A 267 11.11 2.83 -2.95
N LEU A 268 9.85 2.49 -3.18
CA LEU A 268 8.87 2.23 -2.13
C LEU A 268 8.90 0.75 -1.73
N VAL A 269 9.27 0.52 -0.48
CA VAL A 269 9.19 -0.80 0.17
C VAL A 269 8.13 -0.74 1.26
N MET A 270 7.21 -1.70 1.26
CA MET A 270 6.22 -1.85 2.31
C MET A 270 6.23 -3.27 2.86
N THR A 271 6.15 -3.40 4.19
CA THR A 271 6.25 -4.67 4.90
C THR A 271 5.17 -4.79 5.96
N ASP A 272 4.40 -5.89 5.95
CA ASP A 272 3.35 -6.19 6.94
C ASP A 272 2.25 -5.10 7.07
N VAL A 273 1.87 -4.47 5.95
CA VAL A 273 0.87 -3.37 5.90
C VAL A 273 -0.49 -3.78 5.30
N ASP A 274 -1.56 -3.13 5.75
CA ASP A 274 -2.89 -3.24 5.14
C ASP A 274 -3.07 -2.21 4.01
N LEU A 275 -3.31 -2.72 2.80
CA LEU A 275 -3.55 -1.98 1.56
C LEU A 275 -5.01 -2.10 1.09
N SER A 276 -5.92 -2.63 1.92
CA SER A 276 -7.32 -2.87 1.55
C SER A 276 -8.09 -1.60 1.19
N GLU A 277 -7.71 -0.46 1.76
CA GLU A 277 -8.30 0.85 1.43
C GLU A 277 -7.36 1.70 0.58
N CYS A 278 -6.21 1.15 0.15
CA CYS A 278 -5.16 1.91 -0.52
C CYS A 278 -5.58 2.35 -1.92
N GLN A 279 -5.49 3.65 -2.17
CA GLN A 279 -5.69 4.25 -3.49
C GLN A 279 -4.36 4.31 -4.25
N PHE A 280 -4.24 3.51 -5.30
CA PHE A 280 -3.13 3.47 -6.25
C PHE A 280 -3.38 4.32 -7.50
N ALA A 281 -4.60 4.77 -7.74
CA ALA A 281 -4.95 5.57 -8.91
C ALA A 281 -4.06 6.82 -8.98
N GLY A 282 -3.20 6.90 -10.01
CA GLY A 282 -2.28 8.01 -10.21
C GLY A 282 -0.85 7.75 -9.75
N ILE A 283 -0.58 6.63 -9.08
CA ILE A 283 0.78 6.19 -8.76
C ILE A 283 1.60 5.95 -10.04
N GLN A 284 2.90 6.22 -9.98
CA GLN A 284 3.85 5.99 -11.07
C GLN A 284 4.69 4.73 -10.79
N ARG A 285 5.01 3.98 -11.85
CA ARG A 285 5.84 2.76 -11.80
C ARG A 285 5.41 1.75 -10.74
N LEU A 286 4.10 1.55 -10.57
CA LEU A 286 3.51 0.58 -9.63
C LEU A 286 4.09 -0.84 -9.79
N ASP A 287 4.56 -1.18 -10.98
CA ASP A 287 5.23 -2.44 -11.30
C ASP A 287 6.59 -2.63 -10.60
N LEU A 288 7.16 -1.59 -10.01
CA LEU A 288 8.41 -1.63 -9.24
C LEU A 288 8.20 -1.62 -7.72
N ILE A 289 6.95 -1.58 -7.25
CA ILE A 289 6.64 -1.58 -5.82
C ILE A 289 7.15 -2.87 -5.17
N LYS A 290 7.78 -2.76 -4.00
CA LYS A 290 8.24 -3.91 -3.23
C LYS A 290 7.34 -4.14 -2.03
N LEU A 291 6.66 -5.27 -2.03
CA LEU A 291 5.80 -5.72 -0.94
C LEU A 291 6.43 -6.95 -0.30
N ASP A 292 6.62 -6.92 1.00
CA ASP A 292 7.22 -8.00 1.78
C ASP A 292 6.36 -8.34 3.01
N GLY A 293 6.53 -9.53 3.57
CA GLY A 293 5.71 -10.02 4.67
C GLY A 293 4.22 -10.12 4.29
N GLU A 294 3.35 -9.82 5.25
CA GLU A 294 1.89 -9.91 5.06
C GLU A 294 1.29 -8.57 4.62
N CYS A 295 1.34 -8.30 3.31
CA CYS A 295 0.59 -7.18 2.72
C CYS A 295 -0.82 -7.62 2.32
N VAL A 296 -1.86 -7.00 2.90
CA VAL A 296 -3.27 -7.38 2.67
C VAL A 296 -3.95 -6.40 1.72
N PHE A 297 -4.66 -6.94 0.73
CA PHE A 297 -5.52 -6.16 -0.18
C PHE A 297 -6.99 -6.39 0.17
N ALA A 298 -7.88 -5.58 -0.41
CA ALA A 298 -9.31 -5.80 -0.23
C ALA A 298 -9.71 -7.14 -0.85
N ALA A 299 -10.81 -7.71 -0.34
CA ALA A 299 -11.38 -8.93 -0.89
C ALA A 299 -12.65 -8.62 -1.68
N ASP A 300 -12.92 -9.38 -2.74
CA ASP A 300 -14.24 -9.33 -3.36
C ASP A 300 -15.34 -9.71 -2.34
N PRO A 301 -16.62 -9.31 -2.54
CA PRO A 301 -17.66 -9.56 -1.53
C PRO A 301 -17.96 -11.03 -1.21
N ALA A 302 -17.37 -11.97 -1.96
CA ALA A 302 -17.46 -13.39 -1.72
C ALA A 302 -16.18 -13.99 -1.10
N GLY A 303 -15.14 -13.18 -0.85
CA GLY A 303 -13.89 -13.59 -0.21
C GLY A 303 -13.01 -14.54 -1.03
N ASN A 304 -13.21 -14.59 -2.35
CA ASN A 304 -12.54 -15.55 -3.23
C ASN A 304 -11.25 -15.01 -3.85
N ARG A 305 -11.04 -13.70 -3.86
CA ARG A 305 -9.85 -13.08 -4.48
C ARG A 305 -9.51 -11.74 -3.84
N GLN A 306 -8.25 -11.36 -3.99
CA GLN A 306 -7.79 -10.00 -3.74
C GLN A 306 -8.25 -9.05 -4.85
N VAL A 307 -8.61 -7.83 -4.47
CA VAL A 307 -9.06 -6.74 -5.34
C VAL A 307 -8.53 -5.39 -4.86
N LEU A 308 -8.49 -4.43 -5.78
CA LEU A 308 -8.12 -3.05 -5.47
C LEU A 308 -9.29 -2.30 -4.84
N ALA A 309 -9.01 -1.34 -3.96
CA ALA A 309 -10.01 -0.44 -3.38
C ALA A 309 -10.80 0.28 -4.48
N GLU A 310 -10.15 0.70 -5.56
CA GLU A 310 -10.80 1.36 -6.68
C GLU A 310 -11.75 0.46 -7.46
N GLU A 311 -11.56 -0.88 -7.45
CA GLU A 311 -12.55 -1.78 -8.01
C GLU A 311 -13.84 -1.79 -7.16
N HIS A 312 -13.72 -1.72 -5.83
CA HIS A 312 -14.90 -1.56 -4.98
C HIS A 312 -15.66 -0.29 -5.35
N HIS A 313 -14.95 0.84 -5.45
CA HIS A 313 -15.54 2.12 -5.81
C HIS A 313 -16.26 2.05 -7.16
N TRP A 314 -15.62 1.50 -8.19
CA TRP A 314 -16.18 1.36 -9.53
C TRP A 314 -17.39 0.44 -9.61
N ARG A 315 -17.41 -0.66 -8.84
CA ARG A 315 -18.54 -1.60 -8.83
C ARG A 315 -19.71 -1.10 -8.01
N ASN A 316 -19.45 -0.39 -6.92
CA ASN A 316 -20.50 0.28 -6.15
C ASN A 316 -21.18 1.37 -6.98
N ALA A 317 -20.42 2.11 -7.81
CA ALA A 317 -20.95 3.14 -8.69
C ALA A 317 -21.78 2.60 -9.87
N GLN A 318 -21.77 1.29 -10.15
CA GLN A 318 -22.52 0.71 -11.26
C GLN A 318 -23.99 0.41 -10.90
N PRO A 319 -24.92 0.54 -11.87
CA PRO A 319 -26.32 0.24 -11.63
C PRO A 319 -26.51 -1.28 -11.41
N GLY A 320 -27.09 -1.66 -10.27
CA GLY A 320 -27.54 -3.04 -10.03
C GLY A 320 -27.61 -3.46 -8.56
N ARG A 321 -28.43 -4.49 -8.26
CA ARG A 321 -28.64 -5.01 -6.89
C ARG A 321 -27.36 -5.52 -6.20
N ARG A 322 -26.33 -5.87 -6.95
CA ARG A 322 -25.04 -6.37 -6.41
C ARG A 322 -24.05 -5.24 -6.08
N ALA A 323 -24.32 -3.99 -6.47
CA ALA A 323 -23.45 -2.85 -6.23
C ALA A 323 -23.30 -2.54 -4.74
N ALA A 324 -24.39 -2.65 -3.96
CA ALA A 324 -24.41 -2.42 -2.52
C ALA A 324 -23.51 -3.35 -1.68
N ARG A 325 -22.99 -4.44 -2.27
CA ARG A 325 -22.03 -5.33 -1.61
C ARG A 325 -20.58 -4.84 -1.70
N TRP A 326 -20.31 -3.84 -2.53
CA TRP A 326 -18.99 -3.26 -2.72
C TRP A 326 -18.89 -1.95 -1.94
N ALA A 327 -17.70 -1.60 -1.46
CA ALA A 327 -17.47 -0.35 -0.72
C ALA A 327 -17.58 0.85 -1.67
N SER A 328 -18.22 1.92 -1.21
CA SER A 328 -18.33 3.17 -1.94
C SER A 328 -17.01 3.95 -1.89
N ALA A 329 -16.78 4.79 -2.91
CA ALA A 329 -15.69 5.76 -2.85
C ALA A 329 -15.88 6.71 -1.65
N PRO A 330 -14.80 7.03 -0.91
CA PRO A 330 -14.83 8.12 0.07
C PRO A 330 -15.22 9.46 -0.60
N PRO A 331 -15.77 10.41 0.16
CA PRO A 331 -16.08 11.74 -0.37
C PRO A 331 -14.85 12.40 -1.02
N GLY A 332 -15.02 12.96 -2.23
CA GLY A 332 -13.94 13.63 -2.96
C GLY A 332 -13.01 12.73 -3.77
N VAL A 333 -13.16 11.40 -3.70
CA VAL A 333 -12.36 10.45 -4.49
C VAL A 333 -13.06 10.16 -5.82
N GLU A 334 -12.35 10.39 -6.93
CA GLU A 334 -12.86 10.09 -8.27
C GLU A 334 -12.94 8.58 -8.52
N VAL A 335 -14.07 8.13 -9.07
CA VAL A 335 -14.28 6.71 -9.40
C VAL A 335 -13.57 6.39 -10.71
N VAL A 336 -12.56 5.52 -10.62
CA VAL A 336 -11.73 5.12 -11.76
C VAL A 336 -12.45 4.12 -12.66
N GLY A 337 -12.39 4.34 -13.97
CA GLY A 337 -12.97 3.46 -14.98
C GLY A 337 -12.21 2.14 -15.19
N PRO A 338 -12.83 1.15 -15.86
CA PRO A 338 -12.24 -0.17 -16.08
C PRO A 338 -10.96 -0.12 -16.93
N GLU A 339 -10.83 0.84 -17.85
CA GLU A 339 -9.64 0.99 -18.69
C GLU A 339 -8.39 1.30 -17.86
N ARG A 340 -8.53 2.16 -16.85
CA ARG A 340 -7.42 2.54 -15.95
C ARG A 340 -7.19 1.47 -14.88
N LEU A 341 -8.24 0.87 -14.34
CA LEU A 341 -8.14 -0.28 -13.43
C LEU A 341 -7.36 -1.44 -14.06
N GLN A 342 -7.60 -1.72 -15.35
CA GLN A 342 -6.84 -2.74 -16.08
C GLN A 342 -5.32 -2.47 -16.05
N VAL A 343 -4.91 -1.21 -16.19
CA VAL A 343 -3.49 -0.84 -16.13
C VAL A 343 -2.92 -1.07 -14.73
N LEU A 344 -3.64 -0.68 -13.68
CA LEU A 344 -3.22 -0.87 -12.28
C LEU A 344 -3.06 -2.37 -11.96
N TYR A 345 -4.07 -3.18 -12.29
CA TYR A 345 -4.01 -4.63 -12.14
C TYR A 345 -2.81 -5.26 -12.85
N ARG A 346 -2.54 -4.84 -14.08
CA ARG A 346 -1.41 -5.34 -14.86
C ARG A 346 -0.06 -4.97 -14.24
N GLN A 347 0.07 -3.76 -13.69
CA GLN A 347 1.31 -3.33 -13.04
C GLN A 347 1.53 -4.08 -11.72
N LEU A 348 0.49 -4.22 -10.88
CA LEU A 348 0.60 -5.01 -9.64
C LEU A 348 0.89 -6.48 -9.93
N ARG A 349 0.25 -7.07 -10.94
CA ARG A 349 0.58 -8.45 -11.35
C ARG A 349 2.08 -8.59 -11.63
N LYS A 350 2.67 -7.68 -12.41
CA LYS A 350 4.12 -7.71 -12.71
C LYS A 350 4.97 -7.62 -11.45
N ALA A 351 4.61 -6.73 -10.51
CA ALA A 351 5.33 -6.60 -9.25
C ALA A 351 5.30 -7.92 -8.43
N PHE A 352 4.17 -8.63 -8.41
CA PHE A 352 4.03 -9.92 -7.74
C PHE A 352 4.74 -11.08 -8.47
N GLU A 353 4.76 -11.05 -9.80
CA GLU A 353 5.54 -12.02 -10.61
C GLU A 353 7.05 -11.89 -10.33
N GLU A 354 7.54 -10.66 -10.17
CA GLU A 354 8.95 -10.37 -9.86
C GLU A 354 9.36 -10.92 -8.49
N THR A 355 8.47 -10.82 -7.48
CA THR A 355 8.70 -11.38 -6.13
C THR A 355 8.38 -12.87 -6.02
N ARG A 356 8.03 -13.54 -7.13
CA ARG A 356 7.59 -14.94 -7.19
C ARG A 356 6.35 -15.26 -6.35
N ASN A 357 5.51 -14.27 -6.07
CA ASN A 357 4.20 -14.45 -5.44
C ASN A 357 3.15 -14.84 -6.49
N GLU A 358 3.21 -16.09 -6.92
CA GLU A 358 2.31 -16.69 -7.92
C GLU A 358 0.82 -16.66 -7.52
N PRO A 359 0.40 -16.96 -6.26
CA PRO A 359 -1.00 -16.84 -5.86
C PRO A 359 -1.56 -15.43 -6.02
N GLY A 360 -0.84 -14.42 -5.52
CA GLY A 360 -1.27 -13.02 -5.64
C GLY A 360 -1.30 -12.55 -7.08
N ALA A 361 -0.26 -12.87 -7.87
CA ALA A 361 -0.22 -12.56 -9.30
C ALA A 361 -1.45 -13.14 -10.06
N ALA A 362 -1.89 -14.35 -9.73
CA ALA A 362 -3.07 -14.96 -10.34
C ALA A 362 -4.38 -14.21 -10.04
N ASP A 363 -4.54 -13.68 -8.82
CA ASP A 363 -5.72 -12.89 -8.44
C ASP A 363 -5.74 -11.56 -9.21
N PHE A 364 -4.60 -10.85 -9.27
CA PHE A 364 -4.48 -9.62 -10.04
C PHE A 364 -4.63 -9.84 -11.56
N TYR A 365 -4.17 -10.97 -12.09
CA TYR A 365 -4.41 -11.35 -13.49
C TYR A 365 -5.90 -11.55 -13.79
N TYR A 366 -6.62 -12.23 -12.90
CA TYR A 366 -8.06 -12.41 -13.04
C TYR A 366 -8.77 -11.05 -13.01
N GLY A 367 -8.37 -10.15 -12.09
CA GLY A 367 -8.84 -8.76 -12.03
C GLY A 367 -8.60 -8.00 -13.33
N GLU A 368 -7.38 -8.07 -13.88
CA GLU A 368 -7.02 -7.46 -15.17
C GLU A 368 -7.97 -7.92 -16.30
N MET A 369 -8.18 -9.24 -16.43
CA MET A 369 -9.03 -9.79 -17.50
C MET A 369 -10.50 -9.41 -17.33
N GLU A 370 -10.97 -9.27 -16.09
CA GLU A 370 -12.33 -8.81 -15.84
C GLU A 370 -12.51 -7.34 -16.19
N MET A 371 -11.54 -6.49 -15.87
CA MET A 371 -11.55 -5.08 -16.27
C MET A 371 -11.44 -4.93 -17.78
N ARG A 372 -10.62 -5.74 -18.45
CA ARG A 372 -10.55 -5.81 -19.91
C ARG A 372 -11.90 -6.18 -20.54
N ARG A 373 -12.60 -7.17 -19.97
CA ARG A 373 -13.94 -7.55 -20.41
C ARG A 373 -14.96 -6.42 -20.18
N ALA A 374 -14.86 -5.70 -19.06
CA ALA A 374 -15.72 -4.55 -18.76
C ALA A 374 -15.48 -3.38 -19.73
N ALA A 375 -14.22 -3.05 -20.02
CA ALA A 375 -13.84 -2.04 -21.00
C ALA A 375 -14.30 -2.43 -22.43
N ALA A 376 -14.18 -3.70 -22.80
CA ALA A 376 -14.65 -4.23 -24.09
C ALA A 376 -16.18 -4.13 -24.29
N ARG A 377 -16.98 -3.87 -23.24
CA ARG A 377 -18.41 -3.54 -23.39
C ARG A 377 -18.65 -2.25 -24.17
N ARG A 378 -17.66 -1.34 -24.22
CA ARG A 378 -17.69 -0.11 -25.02
C ARG A 378 -17.01 -0.28 -26.39
N GLY A 379 -16.28 -1.37 -26.62
CA GLY A 379 -15.46 -1.62 -27.82
C GLY A 379 -16.04 -2.62 -28.85
N ARG A 380 -15.14 -3.20 -29.66
CA ARG A 380 -15.44 -4.08 -30.82
C ARG A 380 -16.12 -5.39 -30.40
N ARG A 381 -17.17 -5.81 -31.14
CA ARG A 381 -17.98 -7.01 -30.83
C ARG A 381 -17.17 -8.32 -30.76
N LEU A 382 -16.14 -8.46 -31.60
CA LEU A 382 -15.30 -9.66 -31.66
C LEU A 382 -14.49 -9.87 -30.36
N GLU A 383 -13.83 -8.83 -29.86
CA GLU A 383 -13.03 -8.91 -28.62
C GLU A 383 -13.92 -9.29 -27.42
N ARG A 384 -15.13 -8.72 -27.36
CA ARG A 384 -16.12 -9.07 -26.34
C ARG A 384 -16.50 -10.55 -26.41
N TRP A 385 -16.77 -11.07 -27.61
CA TRP A 385 -17.13 -12.46 -27.79
C TRP A 385 -16.00 -13.40 -27.37
N LEU A 386 -14.76 -13.12 -27.79
CA LEU A 386 -13.58 -13.90 -27.43
C LEU A 386 -13.33 -13.93 -25.91
N LEU A 387 -13.37 -12.76 -25.25
CA LEU A 387 -13.17 -12.67 -23.80
C LEU A 387 -14.28 -13.38 -23.01
N ASN A 388 -15.52 -13.31 -23.49
CA ASN A 388 -16.64 -14.03 -22.89
C ASN A 388 -16.50 -15.55 -23.06
N ALA A 389 -16.12 -16.01 -24.25
CA ALA A 389 -15.87 -17.43 -24.52
C ALA A 389 -14.72 -17.96 -23.65
N TYR A 390 -13.61 -17.22 -23.56
CA TYR A 390 -12.46 -17.60 -22.73
C TYR A 390 -12.80 -17.65 -21.24
N TRP A 391 -13.59 -16.69 -20.73
CA TRP A 391 -14.09 -16.69 -19.36
C TRP A 391 -15.03 -17.88 -19.08
N ALA A 392 -16.00 -18.09 -19.97
CA ALA A 392 -17.01 -19.13 -19.80
C ALA A 392 -16.39 -20.53 -19.79
N THR A 393 -15.42 -20.75 -20.68
CA THR A 393 -14.83 -22.06 -20.89
C THR A 393 -13.75 -22.43 -19.88
N SER A 394 -12.90 -21.48 -19.48
CA SER A 394 -11.71 -21.79 -18.66
C SER A 394 -11.54 -20.93 -17.41
N GLY A 395 -12.40 -19.92 -17.23
CA GLY A 395 -12.22 -18.92 -16.17
C GLY A 395 -10.89 -18.18 -16.30
N TYR A 396 -10.49 -17.84 -17.52
CA TYR A 396 -9.17 -17.27 -17.86
C TYR A 396 -8.00 -18.22 -17.61
N ALA A 397 -8.21 -19.53 -17.85
CA ALA A 397 -7.26 -20.61 -17.60
C ALA A 397 -6.76 -20.72 -16.14
N LEU A 398 -7.58 -20.24 -15.20
CA LEU A 398 -7.31 -20.34 -13.75
C LEU A 398 -8.22 -21.35 -13.04
N ARG A 399 -9.25 -21.90 -13.72
CA ARG A 399 -10.22 -22.82 -13.10
C ARG A 399 -10.28 -24.15 -13.85
N ALA A 400 -9.53 -25.14 -13.36
CA ALA A 400 -9.46 -26.47 -13.95
C ALA A 400 -10.83 -27.15 -14.05
N SER A 401 -11.72 -26.97 -13.07
CA SER A 401 -13.06 -27.57 -13.08
C SER A 401 -13.93 -27.08 -14.24
N ARG A 402 -13.81 -25.81 -14.64
CA ARG A 402 -14.55 -25.28 -15.79
C ARG A 402 -13.99 -25.83 -17.11
N ALA A 403 -12.67 -25.87 -17.23
CA ALA A 403 -12.01 -26.41 -18.42
C ALA A 403 -12.32 -27.90 -18.62
N LEU A 404 -12.26 -28.71 -17.55
CA LEU A 404 -12.64 -30.13 -17.57
C LEU A 404 -14.14 -30.32 -17.87
N GLY A 405 -15.01 -29.48 -17.28
CA GLY A 405 -16.44 -29.49 -17.60
C GLY A 405 -16.73 -29.17 -19.06
N CYS A 406 -16.03 -28.18 -19.64
CA CYS A 406 -16.13 -27.87 -21.07
C CYS A 406 -15.58 -28.99 -21.95
N LEU A 407 -14.48 -29.63 -21.56
CA LEU A 407 -13.96 -30.80 -22.26
C LEU A 407 -14.99 -31.94 -22.27
N ALA A 408 -15.60 -32.25 -21.12
CA ALA A 408 -16.64 -33.26 -21.03
C ALA A 408 -17.88 -32.91 -21.88
N LEU A 409 -18.29 -31.64 -21.91
CA LEU A 409 -19.39 -31.18 -22.76
C LEU A 409 -19.06 -31.29 -24.25
N VAL A 410 -17.83 -30.96 -24.67
CA VAL A 410 -17.41 -31.12 -26.06
C VAL A 410 -17.37 -32.60 -26.46
N ILE A 411 -16.85 -33.47 -25.59
CA ILE A 411 -16.86 -34.92 -25.84
C ILE A 411 -18.30 -35.43 -25.98
N ALA A 412 -19.20 -35.08 -25.05
CA ALA A 412 -20.60 -35.47 -25.10
C ALA A 412 -21.31 -34.96 -26.37
N ALA A 413 -21.09 -33.70 -26.74
CA ALA A 413 -21.66 -33.11 -27.95
C ALA A 413 -21.12 -33.78 -29.23
N THR A 414 -19.84 -34.14 -29.24
CA THR A 414 -19.19 -34.85 -30.35
C THR A 414 -19.79 -36.24 -30.50
N ILE A 415 -19.98 -36.98 -29.40
CA ILE A 415 -20.62 -38.31 -29.40
C ILE A 415 -22.02 -38.21 -30.00
N VAL A 416 -22.86 -37.27 -29.54
CA VAL A 416 -24.21 -37.09 -30.07
C VAL A 416 -24.18 -36.76 -31.56
N ALA A 417 -23.30 -35.85 -31.99
CA ALA A 417 -23.19 -35.46 -33.38
C ALA A 417 -22.72 -36.62 -34.29
N LEU A 418 -21.79 -37.46 -33.81
CA LEU A 418 -21.33 -38.65 -34.52
C LEU A 418 -22.41 -39.73 -34.62
N VAL A 419 -23.21 -39.94 -33.58
CA VAL A 419 -24.32 -40.92 -33.61
C VAL A 419 -25.38 -40.51 -34.64
N VAL A 420 -25.67 -39.21 -34.76
CA VAL A 420 -26.70 -38.68 -35.67
C VAL A 420 -26.19 -38.55 -37.11
N TRP A 421 -24.96 -38.03 -37.30
CA TRP A 421 -24.44 -37.65 -38.62
C TRP A 421 -23.13 -38.32 -39.01
N GLY A 422 -22.42 -38.96 -38.07
CA GLY A 422 -21.05 -39.43 -38.26
C GLY A 422 -20.92 -40.71 -39.09
N PHE A 423 -21.91 -41.60 -39.02
CA PHE A 423 -21.84 -42.93 -39.64
C PHE A 423 -22.74 -43.05 -40.87
N PRO A 424 -22.24 -43.68 -41.96
CA PRO A 424 -23.05 -43.91 -43.16
C PRO A 424 -24.23 -44.84 -42.85
N ALA A 425 -25.41 -44.51 -43.40
CA ALA A 425 -26.62 -45.32 -43.23
C ALA A 425 -26.73 -46.48 -44.25
N GLN A 426 -25.89 -46.47 -45.29
CA GLN A 426 -25.92 -47.44 -46.39
C GLN A 426 -24.47 -47.86 -46.73
N ALA A 427 -24.28 -49.14 -47.06
CA ALA A 427 -22.99 -49.65 -47.55
C ALA A 427 -22.71 -49.03 -48.93
N VAL A 428 -21.50 -48.52 -49.13
CA VAL A 428 -21.07 -48.05 -50.46
C VAL A 428 -20.11 -49.10 -51.03
N ASP A 429 -20.58 -49.87 -52.00
CA ASP A 429 -19.70 -50.78 -52.75
C ASP A 429 -18.80 -49.96 -53.67
N LEU A 430 -17.48 -50.01 -53.45
CA LEU A 430 -16.53 -49.43 -54.40
C LEU A 430 -16.30 -50.42 -55.55
N LYS A 431 -16.76 -50.05 -56.74
CA LYS A 431 -16.46 -50.78 -57.98
C LYS A 431 -15.21 -50.15 -58.60
N VAL A 432 -14.11 -50.90 -58.60
CA VAL A 432 -12.86 -50.50 -59.26
C VAL A 432 -12.70 -51.34 -60.51
N ASP A 433 -12.82 -50.69 -61.67
CA ASP A 433 -12.52 -51.32 -62.95
C ASP A 433 -11.03 -51.15 -63.25
N GLY A 434 -10.31 -52.25 -63.36
CA GLY A 434 -8.89 -52.31 -63.69
C GLY A 434 -8.61 -53.20 -64.89
N THR A 435 -7.39 -53.13 -65.43
CA THR A 435 -6.91 -54.07 -66.44
C THR A 435 -5.69 -54.80 -65.92
N LEU A 436 -5.73 -56.13 -65.83
CA LEU A 436 -4.55 -56.93 -65.54
C LEU A 436 -3.91 -57.37 -66.85
N THR A 437 -2.64 -57.04 -67.03
CA THR A 437 -1.80 -57.57 -68.10
C THR A 437 -1.42 -59.02 -67.79
N THR A 438 -2.04 -59.96 -68.49
CA THR A 438 -1.70 -61.39 -68.42
C THR A 438 -0.78 -61.78 -69.57
N GLN A 439 -0.15 -62.96 -69.52
CA GLN A 439 0.66 -63.49 -70.64
C GLN A 439 -0.13 -63.63 -71.95
N SER A 440 -1.47 -63.60 -71.88
CA SER A 440 -2.41 -63.65 -73.01
C SER A 440 -3.00 -62.29 -73.42
N GLY A 441 -2.49 -61.17 -72.89
CA GLY A 441 -2.96 -59.81 -73.19
C GLY A 441 -3.72 -59.12 -72.03
N PRO A 442 -4.11 -57.84 -72.18
CA PRO A 442 -4.82 -57.09 -71.15
C PRO A 442 -6.25 -57.63 -70.98
N ARG A 443 -6.60 -58.07 -69.77
CA ARG A 443 -7.98 -58.48 -69.42
C ARG A 443 -8.60 -57.47 -68.45
N PRO A 444 -9.82 -56.97 -68.72
CA PRO A 444 -10.54 -56.13 -67.78
C PRO A 444 -10.97 -56.95 -66.57
N ILE A 445 -10.83 -56.38 -65.37
CA ILE A 445 -11.25 -56.96 -64.10
C ILE A 445 -12.01 -55.89 -63.36
N ALA A 446 -13.27 -56.20 -63.03
CA ALA A 446 -14.06 -55.41 -62.10
C ALA A 446 -13.85 -56.00 -60.70
N VAL A 447 -13.18 -55.25 -59.82
CA VAL A 447 -13.04 -55.59 -58.42
C VAL A 447 -14.08 -54.80 -57.65
N THR A 448 -15.09 -55.49 -57.12
CA THR A 448 -16.03 -54.90 -56.16
C THR A 448 -15.46 -55.10 -54.76
N ILE A 449 -15.02 -54.01 -54.12
CA ILE A 449 -14.58 -54.04 -52.73
C ILE A 449 -15.83 -53.79 -51.87
N HIS A 450 -16.33 -54.85 -51.23
CA HIS A 450 -17.40 -54.74 -50.25
C HIS A 450 -16.87 -54.02 -49.01
N GLN A 451 -17.36 -52.80 -48.78
CA GLN A 451 -17.05 -52.02 -47.59
C GLN A 451 -17.74 -52.67 -46.36
N ARG A 452 -17.18 -52.52 -45.15
CA ARG A 452 -17.79 -53.06 -43.90
C ARG A 452 -19.28 -52.67 -43.83
N ASP A 453 -20.12 -53.61 -43.40
CA ASP A 453 -21.55 -53.37 -43.22
C ASP A 453 -21.78 -52.13 -42.34
N PRO A 454 -22.68 -51.19 -42.73
CA PRO A 454 -22.93 -49.99 -41.98
C PRO A 454 -23.48 -50.35 -40.60
N THR A 455 -22.88 -49.82 -39.54
CA THR A 455 -23.42 -49.91 -38.18
C THR A 455 -24.77 -49.18 -38.14
N THR A 456 -25.86 -49.95 -38.10
CA THR A 456 -27.23 -49.43 -38.09
C THR A 456 -27.87 -49.44 -36.70
N GLN A 457 -27.38 -50.30 -35.80
CA GLN A 457 -27.89 -50.37 -34.42
C GLN A 457 -27.43 -49.17 -33.59
N PHE A 458 -28.36 -48.59 -32.85
CA PHE A 458 -28.12 -47.38 -32.06
C PHE A 458 -27.07 -47.60 -30.94
N GLY A 459 -27.05 -48.77 -30.31
CA GLY A 459 -26.06 -49.13 -29.29
C GLY A 459 -24.63 -49.17 -29.84
N ASP A 460 -24.43 -49.82 -30.99
CA ASP A 460 -23.12 -49.94 -31.64
C ASP A 460 -22.61 -48.57 -32.11
N ARG A 461 -23.51 -47.72 -32.62
CA ARG A 461 -23.18 -46.33 -32.98
C ARG A 461 -22.71 -45.52 -31.78
N ILE A 462 -23.31 -45.72 -30.60
CA ILE A 462 -22.85 -45.05 -29.39
C ILE A 462 -21.45 -45.55 -29.02
N GLY A 463 -21.22 -46.86 -28.96
CA GLY A 463 -19.91 -47.43 -28.63
C GLY A 463 -18.79 -46.89 -29.53
N MET A 464 -19.01 -46.91 -30.84
CA MET A 464 -18.05 -46.42 -31.83
C MET A 464 -17.87 -44.90 -31.77
N ALA A 465 -18.95 -44.14 -31.52
CA ALA A 465 -18.85 -42.69 -31.32
C ALA A 465 -18.09 -42.31 -30.05
N VAL A 466 -18.22 -43.08 -28.97
CA VAL A 466 -17.46 -42.87 -27.72
C VAL A 466 -15.97 -43.11 -27.96
N GLU A 467 -15.62 -44.23 -28.62
CA GLU A 467 -14.23 -44.56 -28.92
C GLU A 467 -13.58 -43.50 -29.82
N ILE A 468 -14.25 -43.11 -30.91
CA ILE A 468 -13.77 -42.07 -31.82
C ILE A 468 -13.66 -40.72 -31.11
N ALA A 469 -14.65 -40.30 -30.32
CA ALA A 469 -14.61 -39.00 -29.65
C ALA A 469 -13.52 -38.94 -28.56
N LEU A 470 -13.31 -40.02 -27.81
CA LEU A 470 -12.26 -40.10 -26.79
C LEU A 470 -10.86 -40.15 -27.43
N ASN A 471 -10.69 -40.93 -28.49
CA ASN A 471 -9.46 -40.92 -29.26
C ASN A 471 -9.25 -39.53 -29.86
N ALA A 472 -10.14 -39.02 -30.71
CA ALA A 472 -10.01 -37.68 -31.30
C ALA A 472 -9.65 -36.56 -30.30
N ALA A 473 -10.26 -36.56 -29.10
CA ALA A 473 -10.00 -35.54 -28.08
C ALA A 473 -8.69 -35.74 -27.28
N ILE A 474 -8.20 -36.98 -27.13
CA ILE A 474 -7.08 -37.34 -26.23
C ILE A 474 -5.90 -38.01 -26.99
N PHE A 475 -6.19 -38.93 -27.90
CA PHE A 475 -5.26 -39.75 -28.67
C PHE A 475 -5.43 -39.56 -30.19
N ARG A 476 -4.36 -39.15 -30.86
CA ARG A 476 -4.39 -38.56 -32.22
C ARG A 476 -4.77 -39.51 -33.39
N ASP A 477 -5.32 -40.69 -33.11
CA ASP A 477 -5.57 -41.74 -34.10
C ASP A 477 -7.06 -42.06 -34.22
N SER A 478 -7.62 -41.86 -35.41
CA SER A 478 -8.93 -42.41 -35.78
C SER A 478 -8.92 -42.61 -37.29
N ASP A 479 -8.65 -43.84 -37.71
CA ASP A 479 -8.60 -44.30 -39.10
C ASP A 479 -9.97 -44.92 -39.48
N ASP A 480 -11.04 -44.18 -39.17
CA ASP A 480 -12.42 -44.66 -39.29
C ASP A 480 -13.19 -44.05 -40.47
N GLN A 481 -14.07 -44.86 -41.06
CA GLN A 481 -14.90 -44.49 -42.21
C GLN A 481 -16.08 -43.60 -41.79
N LEU A 482 -15.78 -42.32 -41.60
CA LEU A 482 -16.77 -41.29 -41.28
C LEU A 482 -17.40 -40.69 -42.55
N THR A 483 -18.64 -40.23 -42.43
CA THR A 483 -19.25 -39.37 -43.46
C THR A 483 -18.50 -38.05 -43.58
N THR A 484 -18.72 -37.27 -44.65
CA THR A 484 -18.14 -35.91 -44.77
C THR A 484 -18.47 -35.05 -43.55
N ALA A 485 -19.70 -35.13 -43.03
CA ALA A 485 -20.11 -34.42 -41.82
C ALA A 485 -19.38 -34.96 -40.57
N GLY A 486 -19.28 -36.29 -40.43
CA GLY A 486 -18.52 -36.95 -39.36
C GLY A 486 -17.04 -36.56 -39.34
N ARG A 487 -16.42 -36.42 -40.51
CA ARG A 487 -15.03 -35.98 -40.65
C ARG A 487 -14.81 -34.55 -40.15
N TYR A 488 -15.71 -33.62 -40.45
CA TYR A 488 -15.62 -32.25 -39.91
C TYR A 488 -15.85 -32.19 -38.39
N ILE A 489 -16.73 -33.05 -37.86
CA ILE A 489 -16.97 -33.19 -36.42
C ILE A 489 -15.70 -33.71 -35.73
N ASP A 490 -15.08 -34.76 -36.27
CA ASP A 490 -13.83 -35.35 -35.76
C ASP A 490 -12.67 -34.34 -35.78
N ILE A 491 -12.47 -33.62 -36.89
CA ILE A 491 -11.45 -32.55 -36.98
C ILE A 491 -11.67 -31.46 -35.92
N SER A 492 -12.93 -31.09 -35.65
CA SER A 492 -13.26 -30.08 -34.64
C SER A 492 -12.95 -30.57 -33.23
N ALA A 493 -13.25 -31.85 -32.92
CA ALA A 493 -12.91 -32.47 -31.65
C ALA A 493 -11.39 -32.57 -31.43
N ARG A 494 -10.63 -32.92 -32.48
CA ARG A 494 -9.16 -32.96 -32.47
C ARG A 494 -8.49 -31.61 -32.20
N LEU A 495 -9.18 -30.50 -32.50
CA LEU A 495 -8.70 -29.15 -32.18
C LEU A 495 -9.09 -28.72 -30.75
N LEU A 496 -10.34 -28.95 -30.37
CA LEU A 496 -10.89 -28.49 -29.09
C LEU A 496 -10.44 -29.33 -27.90
N GLY A 497 -10.26 -30.64 -28.06
CA GLY A 497 -9.85 -31.57 -27.00
C GLY A 497 -8.50 -31.19 -26.38
N PRO A 498 -7.40 -31.15 -27.16
CA PRO A 498 -6.08 -30.75 -26.68
C PRO A 498 -6.05 -29.32 -26.13
N LEU A 499 -6.85 -28.40 -26.68
CA LEU A 499 -6.95 -27.03 -26.20
C LEU A 499 -7.51 -26.97 -24.76
N PHE A 500 -8.64 -27.65 -24.49
CA PHE A 500 -9.23 -27.67 -23.15
C PHE A 500 -8.41 -28.49 -22.16
N LEU A 501 -7.75 -29.55 -22.62
CA LEU A 501 -6.79 -30.30 -21.81
C LEU A 501 -5.59 -29.42 -21.44
N GLY A 502 -5.06 -28.63 -22.38
CA GLY A 502 -4.03 -27.63 -22.14
C GLY A 502 -4.45 -26.56 -21.12
N PHE A 503 -5.68 -26.01 -21.23
CA PHE A 503 -6.20 -25.08 -20.22
C PHE A 503 -6.36 -25.72 -18.84
N SER A 504 -6.76 -26.99 -18.79
CA SER A 504 -6.88 -27.74 -17.54
C SER A 504 -5.52 -27.92 -16.87
N LEU A 505 -4.51 -28.34 -17.64
CA LEU A 505 -3.13 -28.49 -17.15
C LEU A 505 -2.53 -27.17 -16.68
N LEU A 506 -2.75 -26.08 -17.41
CA LEU A 506 -2.27 -24.76 -17.01
C LEU A 506 -2.93 -24.31 -15.68
N ALA A 507 -4.24 -24.52 -15.54
CA ALA A 507 -4.96 -24.19 -14.31
C ALA A 507 -4.50 -25.05 -13.12
N VAL A 508 -4.21 -26.34 -13.33
CA VAL A 508 -3.65 -27.22 -12.28
C VAL A 508 -2.25 -26.77 -11.88
N ARG A 509 -1.38 -26.48 -12.85
CA ARG A 509 -0.03 -25.95 -12.58
C ARG A 509 -0.08 -24.67 -11.74
N ASN A 510 -0.97 -23.75 -12.10
CA ASN A 510 -1.15 -22.51 -11.35
C ASN A 510 -1.68 -22.77 -9.94
N ARG A 511 -2.51 -23.79 -9.74
CA ARG A 511 -3.00 -24.19 -8.41
C ARG A 511 -1.92 -24.86 -7.55
N VAL A 512 -1.02 -25.65 -8.14
CA VAL A 512 0.11 -26.28 -7.42
C VAL A 512 1.17 -25.26 -7.03
N LYS A 513 1.29 -24.17 -7.80
CA LYS A 513 2.16 -23.03 -7.47
C LYS A 513 1.58 -22.08 -6.41
N ARG A 514 0.28 -22.18 -6.11
CA ARG A 514 -0.35 -21.48 -4.97
C ARG A 514 -0.01 -22.21 -3.69
#